data_AF-E4Y8W0-F1
#
_entry.id   AF-E4Y8W0-F1
#
_cell.length_a   1.000
_cell.length_b   1.000
_cell.length_c   1.000
_cell.angle_alpha   90.00
_cell.angle_beta   90.00
_cell.angle_gamma   90.00
#
_symmetry.space_group_name_H-M   'P 1'
#
loop_
_entity.id
_entity.type
_entity.pdbx_description
1 polymer ?
#
loop_
_entity_poly.entity_id
_entity_poly.type
_entity_poly.pdbx_seq_one_letter_code
_entity_poly.pdbx_strand_id
1 'polypeptide(L)'
;MRIRARYAAAAGGLLFVVLFFTSQVEILTAVQKLNPKECSKTYYLAGDRVDAGYLRHVIKVFERAGYSRSYERDSWSVLWSHLYPFGDPPRKYYGDYLKSLPEDRRVNKIPGTGWISSKQALSKLVNYKYMPTAFELPSQFNKFNDYAKSNPEGHWVVKSGKHRNIKIVEAKDFLKLRSTKEQFVQRLVEPPMIIDRKKFDIGIYTVVTSIDPLRVYMLQSEWLIRFCKDEYEPFDPNNVNSYVVGDDYTTIWDIPTLDAYMKNGSSMKQALLRHMKASGKDIEQFQLNFKEAVAQVWELQREKILNVYKNYNVKEGQMFEMFRMDFVIDEDANIFLLEVNMSPNLSSQSHPANAPIYESVLQNMFQLVGLTSTFIQAPWETSFCNDETDLNCQKNPFCKKCLSPSQLNTVNKLTSEMLYRGNFELVSPSVHREPVLQQTFLDKFQLDFMKKYCEHDSRWCQIQ
;
A
#
# COMPACT_ATOMS: atom_id res chain seq x y z
N MET A 1 11.03 -79.98 3.54
CA MET A 1 10.37 -79.18 2.48
C MET A 1 9.98 -77.80 3.01
N ARG A 2 11.00 -77.08 3.48
CA ARG A 2 11.03 -75.67 3.89
C ARG A 2 12.27 -75.12 3.19
N ILE A 3 12.29 -73.82 2.86
CA ILE A 3 13.28 -73.14 1.98
C ILE A 3 12.80 -73.06 0.51
N ARG A 4 11.76 -72.25 0.27
CA ARG A 4 11.55 -71.54 -1.03
C ARG A 4 10.53 -70.39 -0.98
N ALA A 5 9.98 -70.03 0.18
CA ALA A 5 8.95 -68.98 0.32
C ALA A 5 9.39 -67.71 1.08
N ARG A 6 10.70 -67.44 1.24
CA ARG A 6 11.19 -66.20 1.89
C ARG A 6 12.06 -65.28 1.02
N TYR A 7 12.34 -65.64 -0.23
CA TYR A 7 13.16 -64.81 -1.12
C TYR A 7 12.36 -63.99 -2.15
N ALA A 8 11.06 -64.21 -2.31
CA ALA A 8 10.24 -63.42 -3.24
C ALA A 8 9.75 -62.08 -2.67
N ALA A 9 9.54 -61.98 -1.35
CA ALA A 9 9.03 -60.75 -0.72
C ALA A 9 10.12 -59.67 -0.50
N ALA A 10 11.37 -60.08 -0.25
CA ALA A 10 12.49 -59.14 -0.08
C ALA A 10 12.98 -58.56 -1.41
N ALA A 11 12.96 -59.35 -2.50
CA ALA A 11 13.36 -58.89 -3.82
C ALA A 11 12.34 -57.90 -4.42
N GLY A 12 11.03 -58.12 -4.20
CA GLY A 12 9.99 -57.20 -4.66
C GLY A 12 10.01 -55.84 -3.95
N GLY A 13 10.30 -55.82 -2.64
CA GLY A 13 10.43 -54.58 -1.87
C GLY A 13 11.69 -53.78 -2.20
N LEU A 14 12.83 -54.43 -2.42
CA LEU A 14 14.06 -53.75 -2.82
C LEU A 14 13.96 -53.18 -4.24
N LEU A 15 13.33 -53.90 -5.17
CA LEU A 15 13.11 -53.42 -6.55
C LEU A 15 12.16 -52.22 -6.59
N PHE A 16 11.11 -52.20 -5.75
CA PHE A 16 10.18 -51.06 -5.65
C PHE A 16 10.85 -49.83 -5.03
N VAL A 17 11.67 -50.00 -4.00
CA VAL A 17 12.42 -48.88 -3.37
C VAL A 17 13.50 -48.35 -4.31
N VAL A 18 14.22 -49.21 -5.03
CA VAL A 18 15.21 -48.78 -6.02
C VAL A 18 14.52 -48.08 -7.20
N LEU A 19 13.39 -48.58 -7.73
CA LEU A 19 12.65 -47.93 -8.82
C LEU A 19 11.99 -46.60 -8.40
N PHE A 20 11.52 -46.48 -7.15
CA PHE A 20 11.04 -45.19 -6.61
C PHE A 20 12.18 -44.20 -6.38
N PHE A 21 13.34 -44.64 -5.90
CA PHE A 21 14.50 -43.75 -5.72
C PHE A 21 15.18 -43.40 -7.05
N THR A 22 15.27 -44.31 -8.02
CA THR A 22 15.82 -44.00 -9.35
C THR A 22 14.87 -43.12 -10.14
N SER A 23 13.54 -43.31 -10.06
CA SER A 23 12.60 -42.38 -10.68
C SER A 23 12.59 -41.00 -10.01
N GLN A 24 12.71 -40.90 -8.68
CA GLN A 24 12.83 -39.59 -8.03
C GLN A 24 14.19 -38.92 -8.27
N VAL A 25 15.29 -39.67 -8.35
CA VAL A 25 16.62 -39.13 -8.69
C VAL A 25 16.70 -38.76 -10.18
N GLU A 26 16.08 -39.54 -11.08
CA GLU A 26 15.92 -39.19 -12.49
C GLU A 26 14.96 -38.01 -12.70
N ILE A 27 13.91 -37.86 -11.88
CA ILE A 27 13.06 -36.66 -11.88
C ILE A 27 13.83 -35.46 -11.32
N LEU A 28 14.60 -35.60 -10.24
CA LEU A 28 15.44 -34.53 -9.69
C LEU A 28 16.58 -34.13 -10.66
N THR A 29 17.16 -35.08 -11.39
CA THR A 29 18.20 -34.81 -12.39
C THR A 29 17.65 -34.41 -13.77
N ALA A 30 16.42 -34.80 -14.12
CA ALA A 30 15.72 -34.33 -15.32
C ALA A 30 15.10 -32.94 -15.12
N VAL A 31 14.63 -32.61 -13.91
CA VAL A 31 14.25 -31.23 -13.52
C VAL A 31 15.47 -30.31 -13.55
N GLN A 32 16.68 -30.82 -13.25
CA GLN A 32 17.93 -30.07 -13.44
C GLN A 32 18.44 -30.01 -14.90
N LYS A 33 17.85 -30.75 -15.85
CA LYS A 33 18.34 -30.84 -17.24
C LYS A 33 17.33 -30.43 -18.32
N LEU A 34 16.25 -29.75 -17.96
CA LEU A 34 15.31 -29.13 -18.90
C LEU A 34 15.17 -27.61 -18.67
N ASN A 35 16.18 -26.83 -19.08
CA ASN A 35 16.06 -25.64 -19.93
C ASN A 35 17.33 -24.77 -19.89
N PRO A 36 18.08 -24.63 -21.00
CA PRO A 36 19.06 -23.56 -21.14
C PRO A 36 18.34 -22.25 -21.46
N LYS A 37 17.74 -21.64 -20.42
CA LYS A 37 17.31 -20.24 -20.22
C LYS A 37 16.21 -20.23 -19.14
N GLU A 38 16.57 -20.55 -17.89
CA GLU A 38 15.89 -19.82 -16.82
C GLU A 38 16.27 -18.35 -17.04
N CYS A 39 15.32 -17.53 -17.53
CA CYS A 39 15.50 -16.08 -17.50
C CYS A 39 15.78 -15.73 -16.04
N SER A 40 17.04 -15.43 -15.70
CA SER A 40 17.42 -14.99 -14.37
C SER A 40 16.49 -13.83 -13.98
N LYS A 41 15.68 -14.02 -12.94
CA LYS A 41 14.81 -12.97 -12.42
C LYS A 41 15.70 -11.80 -12.04
N THR A 42 15.54 -10.68 -12.73
CA THR A 42 16.43 -9.52 -12.53
C THR A 42 15.65 -8.30 -12.08
N TYR A 43 16.27 -7.46 -11.26
CA TYR A 43 15.72 -6.16 -10.90
C TYR A 43 16.72 -5.04 -11.22
N TYR A 44 16.21 -3.90 -11.68
CA TYR A 44 17.00 -2.70 -11.90
C TYR A 44 16.59 -1.60 -10.91
N LEU A 45 17.57 -0.94 -10.30
CA LEU A 45 17.34 0.17 -9.38
C LEU A 45 17.51 1.52 -10.10
N ALA A 46 16.47 2.34 -10.02
CA ALA A 46 16.42 3.66 -10.63
C ALA A 46 16.33 4.75 -9.55
N GLY A 47 17.31 5.64 -9.48
CA GLY A 47 17.33 6.75 -8.53
C GLY A 47 18.70 7.39 -8.36
N ASP A 48 18.76 8.42 -7.53
CA ASP A 48 20.01 9.11 -7.23
C ASP A 48 20.78 8.37 -6.14
N ARG A 49 22.05 8.04 -6.40
CA ARG A 49 22.94 7.36 -5.45
C ARG A 49 22.29 6.13 -4.80
N VAL A 50 21.69 5.25 -5.61
CA VAL A 50 20.98 4.03 -5.14
C VAL A 50 21.82 3.13 -4.24
N ASP A 51 23.15 3.22 -4.32
CA ASP A 51 24.10 2.48 -3.50
C ASP A 51 24.44 3.15 -2.15
N ALA A 52 23.85 4.31 -1.84
CA ALA A 52 24.04 5.01 -0.55
C ALA A 52 23.32 4.35 0.64
N GLY A 53 22.74 3.16 0.45
CA GLY A 53 22.18 2.34 1.53
C GLY A 53 20.73 2.63 1.91
N TYR A 54 20.09 3.67 1.35
CA TYR A 54 18.68 3.97 1.65
C TYR A 54 17.69 2.95 1.03
N LEU A 55 18.13 2.17 0.04
CA LEU A 55 17.37 1.05 -0.56
C LEU A 55 17.78 -0.32 -0.03
N ARG A 56 18.55 -0.40 1.07
CA ARG A 56 19.11 -1.68 1.56
C ARG A 56 18.06 -2.77 1.78
N HIS A 57 16.89 -2.42 2.31
CA HIS A 57 15.82 -3.39 2.56
C HIS A 57 15.14 -3.84 1.26
N VAL A 58 15.02 -2.95 0.28
CA VAL A 58 14.51 -3.29 -1.06
C VAL A 58 15.42 -4.34 -1.71
N ILE A 59 16.73 -4.08 -1.73
CA ILE A 59 17.75 -5.00 -2.25
C ILE A 59 17.64 -6.36 -1.55
N LYS A 60 17.69 -6.35 -0.22
CA LYS A 60 17.63 -7.56 0.60
C LYS A 60 16.37 -8.39 0.35
N VAL A 61 15.21 -7.77 0.14
CA VAL A 61 13.96 -8.48 -0.14
C VAL A 61 13.91 -9.01 -1.58
N PHE A 62 14.47 -8.31 -2.56
CA PHE A 62 14.67 -8.85 -3.92
C PHE A 62 15.58 -10.09 -3.93
N GLU A 63 16.72 -10.02 -3.26
CA GLU A 63 17.67 -11.14 -3.17
C GLU A 63 17.03 -12.36 -2.49
N ARG A 64 16.28 -12.14 -1.40
CA ARG A 64 15.47 -13.21 -0.76
C ARG A 64 14.37 -13.77 -1.66
N ALA A 65 13.83 -12.97 -2.58
CA ALA A 65 12.85 -13.39 -3.58
C ALA A 65 13.48 -14.11 -4.78
N GLY A 66 14.80 -14.33 -4.78
CA GLY A 66 15.52 -15.00 -5.86
C GLY A 66 15.82 -14.10 -7.06
N TYR A 67 15.78 -12.78 -6.89
CA TYR A 67 16.17 -11.84 -7.94
C TYR A 67 17.64 -11.45 -7.83
N SER A 68 18.32 -11.33 -8.97
CA SER A 68 19.65 -10.74 -9.07
C SER A 68 19.57 -9.30 -9.57
N ARG A 69 20.46 -8.43 -9.08
CA ARG A 69 20.52 -7.05 -9.57
C ARG A 69 21.04 -7.02 -11.01
N SER A 70 20.32 -6.31 -11.87
CA SER A 70 20.79 -5.92 -13.20
C SER A 70 21.34 -4.50 -13.15
N TYR A 71 22.43 -4.29 -13.87
CA TYR A 71 23.04 -2.98 -14.12
C TYR A 71 22.79 -2.49 -15.56
N GLU A 72 22.17 -3.33 -16.38
CA GLU A 72 21.77 -3.00 -17.74
C GLU A 72 20.37 -2.37 -17.75
N ARG A 73 20.25 -1.24 -18.45
CA ARG A 73 19.04 -0.42 -18.41
C ARG A 73 17.81 -1.10 -19.02
N ASP A 74 17.98 -2.01 -19.98
CA ASP A 74 16.88 -2.58 -20.76
C ASP A 74 16.67 -4.08 -20.47
N SER A 75 17.45 -4.63 -19.53
CA SER A 75 17.46 -6.05 -19.17
C SER A 75 17.11 -6.24 -17.69
N TRP A 76 15.82 -6.20 -17.37
CA TRP A 76 15.29 -6.37 -16.00
C TRP A 76 13.88 -6.92 -15.99
N SER A 77 13.55 -7.87 -15.13
CA SER A 77 12.14 -8.29 -14.93
C SER A 77 11.34 -7.23 -14.14
N VAL A 78 12.00 -6.54 -13.19
CA VAL A 78 11.38 -5.51 -12.36
C VAL A 78 12.20 -4.23 -12.35
N LEU A 79 11.57 -3.11 -12.69
CA LEU A 79 12.13 -1.78 -12.48
C LEU A 79 11.65 -1.24 -11.14
N TRP A 80 12.60 -0.99 -10.24
CA TRP A 80 12.35 -0.30 -8.98
C TRP A 80 12.87 1.15 -9.05
N SER A 81 11.95 2.08 -9.30
CA SER A 81 12.24 3.51 -9.28
C SER A 81 11.94 4.13 -7.93
N HIS A 82 12.96 4.73 -7.32
CA HIS A 82 12.82 5.55 -6.12
C HIS A 82 12.15 6.89 -6.44
N LEU A 83 12.44 7.46 -7.61
CA LEU A 83 11.87 8.75 -8.03
C LEU A 83 10.68 8.52 -8.97
N TYR A 84 9.76 9.48 -9.02
CA TYR A 84 8.65 9.44 -9.98
C TYR A 84 9.20 9.56 -11.42
N PRO A 85 9.05 8.53 -12.28
CA PRO A 85 9.77 8.44 -13.54
C PRO A 85 9.02 9.08 -14.72
N PHE A 86 7.78 9.51 -14.52
CA PHE A 86 6.92 10.09 -15.56
C PHE A 86 6.99 11.63 -15.54
N GLY A 87 6.82 12.29 -16.70
CA GLY A 87 6.79 13.76 -16.82
C GLY A 87 7.63 14.32 -17.97
N ASP A 88 7.68 15.65 -18.08
CA ASP A 88 8.42 16.41 -19.10
C ASP A 88 9.32 17.50 -18.44
N PRO A 89 10.64 17.58 -18.73
CA PRO A 89 11.38 16.60 -19.50
C PRO A 89 11.22 15.23 -18.86
N PRO A 90 11.08 14.14 -19.64
CA PRO A 90 11.21 12.80 -19.07
C PRO A 90 12.48 12.84 -18.25
N ARG A 91 12.40 12.48 -16.96
CA ARG A 91 13.65 12.27 -16.21
C ARG A 91 14.49 11.38 -17.12
N LYS A 92 15.67 11.88 -17.48
CA LYS A 92 16.59 11.54 -18.60
C LYS A 92 16.82 10.04 -18.90
N TYR A 93 16.18 9.14 -18.17
CA TYR A 93 16.53 7.74 -18.03
C TYR A 93 15.50 6.77 -18.64
N TYR A 94 14.20 7.09 -18.76
CA TYR A 94 13.19 6.08 -19.16
C TYR A 94 12.20 6.47 -20.28
N GLY A 95 12.06 7.76 -20.62
CA GLY A 95 11.39 8.25 -21.84
C GLY A 95 10.09 7.54 -22.24
N ASP A 96 9.97 7.20 -23.52
CA ASP A 96 8.85 6.47 -24.10
C ASP A 96 8.83 4.98 -23.74
N TYR A 97 9.90 4.42 -23.19
CA TYR A 97 9.95 2.99 -22.84
C TYR A 97 8.86 2.61 -21.83
N LEU A 98 8.55 3.50 -20.89
CA LEU A 98 7.47 3.23 -19.92
C LEU A 98 6.07 3.33 -20.53
N LYS A 99 5.91 3.91 -21.74
CA LYS A 99 4.61 3.98 -22.43
C LYS A 99 4.15 2.62 -22.92
N SER A 100 5.04 1.65 -23.12
CA SER A 100 4.67 0.29 -23.49
C SER A 100 5.66 -0.71 -22.93
N LEU A 101 5.16 -1.63 -22.10
CA LEU A 101 6.00 -2.61 -21.40
C LEU A 101 5.77 -4.01 -21.98
N PRO A 102 6.85 -4.80 -22.21
CA PRO A 102 6.72 -6.24 -22.46
C PRO A 102 5.96 -6.95 -21.32
N GLU A 103 5.22 -8.01 -21.63
CA GLU A 103 4.24 -8.64 -20.73
C GLU A 103 4.80 -9.11 -19.39
N ASP A 104 6.07 -9.50 -19.36
CA ASP A 104 6.79 -10.01 -18.19
C ASP A 104 7.41 -8.91 -17.32
N ARG A 105 7.45 -7.66 -17.81
CA ARG A 105 8.05 -6.52 -17.12
C ARG A 105 7.10 -5.95 -16.07
N ARG A 106 7.68 -5.49 -14.95
CA ARG A 106 6.96 -4.85 -13.85
C ARG A 106 7.62 -3.55 -13.43
N VAL A 107 6.83 -2.55 -13.03
CA VAL A 107 7.32 -1.24 -12.56
C VAL A 107 6.61 -0.84 -11.27
N ASN A 108 7.36 -0.40 -10.26
CA ASN A 108 6.83 0.01 -8.96
C ASN A 108 6.25 1.46 -8.95
N LYS A 109 5.82 1.97 -10.10
CA LYS A 109 5.30 3.33 -10.29
C LYS A 109 4.16 3.35 -11.29
N ILE A 110 3.14 4.16 -11.02
CA ILE A 110 1.96 4.34 -11.87
C ILE A 110 1.89 5.80 -12.34
N PRO A 111 1.67 6.07 -13.63
CA PRO A 111 1.55 7.43 -14.13
C PRO A 111 0.25 8.10 -13.65
N GLY A 112 0.35 9.36 -13.26
CA GLY A 112 -0.74 10.17 -12.73
C GLY A 112 -0.84 10.18 -11.21
N THR A 113 -0.15 9.29 -10.49
CA THR A 113 -0.29 9.18 -9.02
C THR A 113 0.25 10.36 -8.22
N GLY A 114 0.93 11.32 -8.87
CA GLY A 114 1.27 12.60 -8.26
C GLY A 114 0.07 13.37 -7.69
N TRP A 115 -1.14 13.14 -8.23
CA TRP A 115 -2.38 13.69 -7.68
C TRP A 115 -2.70 13.20 -6.26
N ILE A 116 -2.27 11.98 -5.90
CA ILE A 116 -2.47 11.41 -4.57
C ILE A 116 -1.52 12.05 -3.55
N SER A 117 -0.27 12.30 -3.92
CA SER A 117 0.75 12.86 -3.02
C SER A 117 0.73 14.39 -2.90
N SER A 118 -0.02 15.08 -3.77
CA SER A 118 -0.07 16.55 -3.77
C SER A 118 -0.98 17.07 -2.67
N LYS A 119 -0.40 17.73 -1.67
CA LYS A 119 -1.16 18.40 -0.58
C LYS A 119 -2.22 19.36 -1.11
N GLN A 120 -1.89 20.12 -2.15
CA GLN A 120 -2.79 21.04 -2.84
C GLN A 120 -3.96 20.31 -3.51
N ALA A 121 -3.69 19.15 -4.13
CA ALA A 121 -4.74 18.36 -4.75
C ALA A 121 -5.65 17.69 -3.71
N LEU A 122 -5.07 17.22 -2.60
CA LEU A 122 -5.80 16.60 -1.49
C LEU A 122 -6.70 17.60 -0.78
N SER A 123 -6.22 18.83 -0.51
CA SER A 123 -7.03 19.87 0.17
C SER A 123 -8.22 20.36 -0.65
N LYS A 124 -8.27 20.02 -1.94
CA LYS A 124 -9.37 20.35 -2.86
C LYS A 124 -10.37 19.21 -3.02
N LEU A 125 -10.19 18.09 -2.33
CA LEU A 125 -11.13 16.97 -2.36
C LEU A 125 -12.47 17.41 -1.75
N VAL A 126 -13.53 17.33 -2.56
CA VAL A 126 -14.90 17.54 -2.12
C VAL A 126 -15.41 16.26 -1.47
N ASN A 127 -16.20 16.37 -0.40
CA ASN A 127 -16.76 15.24 0.36
C ASN A 127 -15.72 14.31 1.02
N TYR A 128 -14.49 14.78 1.24
CA TYR A 128 -13.48 14.05 2.00
C TYR A 128 -13.34 14.62 3.42
N LYS A 129 -13.99 13.99 4.39
CA LYS A 129 -14.04 14.48 5.79
C LYS A 129 -12.76 14.27 6.59
N TYR A 130 -11.89 13.37 6.14
CA TYR A 130 -10.69 12.94 6.87
C TYR A 130 -9.48 13.83 6.62
N MET A 131 -9.66 15.10 6.25
CA MET A 131 -8.54 16.05 6.09
C MET A 131 -8.80 17.28 6.96
N PRO A 132 -7.80 17.77 7.70
CA PRO A 132 -7.94 19.03 8.41
C PRO A 132 -8.22 20.16 7.41
N THR A 133 -9.09 21.09 7.78
CA THR A 133 -9.40 22.26 6.96
C THR A 133 -8.12 22.98 6.54
N ALA A 134 -7.97 23.23 5.24
CA ALA A 134 -6.78 23.86 4.70
C ALA A 134 -7.10 24.84 3.57
N PHE A 135 -6.18 25.79 3.36
CA PHE A 135 -6.29 26.87 2.40
C PHE A 135 -4.95 27.13 1.71
N GLU A 136 -5.01 27.44 0.42
CA GLU A 136 -3.89 27.91 -0.39
C GLU A 136 -3.87 29.44 -0.40
N LEU A 137 -2.81 30.05 0.10
CA LEU A 137 -2.61 31.50 0.04
C LEU A 137 -1.65 31.85 -1.09
N PRO A 138 -1.83 33.00 -1.78
CA PRO A 138 -2.84 34.04 -1.49
C PRO A 138 -4.24 33.78 -2.07
N SER A 139 -4.41 32.78 -2.94
CA SER A 139 -5.63 32.60 -3.75
C SER A 139 -6.91 32.42 -2.93
N GLN A 140 -6.83 31.83 -1.74
CA GLN A 140 -7.96 31.58 -0.84
C GLN A 140 -7.92 32.44 0.43
N PHE A 141 -7.16 33.54 0.45
CA PHE A 141 -6.99 34.37 1.66
C PHE A 141 -8.33 34.84 2.25
N ASN A 142 -9.27 35.31 1.43
CA ASN A 142 -10.57 35.78 1.94
C ASN A 142 -11.36 34.63 2.59
N LYS A 143 -11.40 33.45 1.95
CA LYS A 143 -12.06 32.26 2.52
C LYS A 143 -11.42 31.83 3.84
N PHE A 144 -10.09 31.82 3.88
CA PHE A 144 -9.34 31.52 5.10
C PHE A 144 -9.65 32.53 6.20
N ASN A 145 -9.60 33.83 5.89
CA ASN A 145 -9.88 34.93 6.83
C ASN A 145 -11.30 34.83 7.41
N ASP A 146 -12.31 34.55 6.59
CA ASP A 146 -13.69 34.43 7.06
C ASP A 146 -13.90 33.18 7.92
N TYR A 147 -13.26 32.07 7.55
CA TYR A 147 -13.27 30.85 8.35
C TYR A 147 -12.55 31.05 9.70
N ALA A 148 -11.36 31.66 9.69
CA ALA A 148 -10.56 31.89 10.89
C ALA A 148 -11.25 32.87 11.86
N LYS A 149 -11.92 33.91 11.36
CA LYS A 149 -12.75 34.80 12.19
C LYS A 149 -13.89 34.06 12.89
N SER A 150 -14.48 33.07 12.21
CA SER A 150 -15.53 32.23 12.77
C SER A 150 -14.99 31.16 13.73
N ASN A 151 -13.66 30.96 13.80
CA ASN A 151 -12.99 29.94 14.61
C ASN A 151 -11.75 30.53 15.32
N PRO A 152 -11.93 31.49 16.25
CA PRO A 152 -10.83 32.28 16.82
C PRO A 152 -9.87 31.49 17.72
N GLU A 153 -10.30 30.37 18.29
CA GLU A 153 -9.50 29.54 19.20
C GLU A 153 -8.56 28.56 18.48
N GLY A 154 -8.64 28.43 17.16
CA GLY A 154 -7.87 27.44 16.41
C GLY A 154 -6.44 27.88 16.08
N HIS A 155 -5.47 26.98 16.24
CA HIS A 155 -4.11 27.17 15.75
C HIS A 155 -3.98 26.75 14.28
N TRP A 156 -3.12 27.46 13.55
CA TRP A 156 -2.91 27.24 12.12
C TRP A 156 -1.46 26.89 11.82
N VAL A 157 -1.26 25.73 11.22
CA VAL A 157 0.04 25.29 10.72
C VAL A 157 0.26 25.92 9.35
N VAL A 158 1.24 26.81 9.25
CA VAL A 158 1.63 27.47 8.01
C VAL A 158 2.89 26.83 7.47
N LYS A 159 2.82 26.36 6.23
CA LYS A 159 3.94 25.77 5.50
C LYS A 159 4.26 26.69 4.31
N SER A 160 5.50 27.15 4.20
CA SER A 160 5.91 28.10 3.17
C SER A 160 7.14 27.62 2.38
N GLY A 161 7.08 27.71 1.04
CA GLY A 161 8.20 27.40 0.14
C GLY A 161 8.61 25.92 0.04
N LYS A 162 9.78 25.66 -0.59
CA LYS A 162 10.41 24.33 -0.73
C LYS A 162 11.12 23.85 0.55
N HIS A 163 11.57 24.79 1.39
CA HIS A 163 12.19 24.52 2.68
C HIS A 163 11.05 24.43 3.69
N ARG A 164 10.88 23.29 4.37
CA ARG A 164 9.76 22.96 5.29
C ARG A 164 9.69 23.90 6.52
N ASN A 165 9.53 25.20 6.31
CA ASN A 165 9.36 26.19 7.36
C ASN A 165 7.93 26.09 7.86
N ILE A 166 7.76 25.23 8.87
CA ILE A 166 6.51 24.99 9.56
C ILE A 166 6.49 25.90 10.78
N LYS A 167 5.41 26.67 10.93
CA LYS A 167 5.17 27.50 12.11
C LYS A 167 3.69 27.48 12.46
N ILE A 168 3.38 27.63 13.74
CA ILE A 168 2.03 27.92 14.17
C ILE A 168 1.77 29.42 14.08
N VAL A 169 0.58 29.76 13.60
CA VAL A 169 0.04 31.11 13.64
C VAL A 169 -1.32 31.02 14.32
N GLU A 170 -1.51 31.86 15.33
CA GLU A 170 -2.79 32.01 16.00
C GLU A 170 -3.76 32.81 15.12
N ALA A 171 -5.06 32.58 15.28
CA ALA A 171 -6.08 33.29 14.51
C ALA A 171 -5.94 34.81 14.64
N LYS A 172 -5.64 35.37 15.82
CA LYS A 172 -5.46 36.82 16.00
C LYS A 172 -4.38 37.45 15.11
N ASP A 173 -3.45 36.63 14.61
CA ASP A 173 -2.29 37.04 13.82
C ASP A 173 -2.42 36.74 12.32
N PHE A 174 -3.56 36.23 11.84
CA PHE A 174 -3.70 35.81 10.43
C PHE A 174 -3.49 36.95 9.42
N LEU A 175 -3.68 38.23 9.79
CA LEU A 175 -3.41 39.36 8.90
C LEU A 175 -1.93 39.43 8.49
N LYS A 176 -1.02 38.91 9.34
CA LYS A 176 0.41 38.77 9.04
C LYS A 176 0.67 37.73 7.93
N LEU A 177 -0.31 36.87 7.61
CA LEU A 177 -0.26 35.90 6.51
C LEU A 177 -0.70 36.50 5.17
N ARG A 178 -1.17 37.75 5.14
CA ARG A 178 -1.45 38.44 3.88
C ARG A 178 -0.13 38.71 3.16
N SER A 179 0.24 37.79 2.28
CA SER A 179 1.51 37.79 1.55
C SER A 179 1.26 37.49 0.08
N THR A 180 2.19 37.90 -0.79
CA THR A 180 2.22 37.48 -2.20
C THR A 180 2.86 36.10 -2.38
N LYS A 181 3.49 35.54 -1.33
CA LYS A 181 4.15 34.23 -1.38
C LYS A 181 3.14 33.11 -1.26
N GLU A 182 3.35 32.03 -2.01
CA GLU A 182 2.56 30.82 -1.89
C GLU A 182 2.77 30.16 -0.52
N GLN A 183 1.65 29.92 0.18
CA GLN A 183 1.64 29.26 1.48
C GLN A 183 0.49 28.26 1.56
N PHE A 184 0.72 27.15 2.23
CA PHE A 184 -0.33 26.21 2.59
C PHE A 184 -0.62 26.38 4.08
N VAL A 185 -1.85 26.75 4.38
CA VAL A 185 -2.33 26.98 5.75
C VAL A 185 -3.31 25.88 6.10
N GLN A 186 -3.07 25.18 7.19
CA GLN A 186 -3.88 24.04 7.62
C GLN A 186 -4.21 24.18 9.10
N ARG A 187 -5.47 23.94 9.49
CA ARG A 187 -5.88 23.92 10.88
C ARG A 187 -5.12 22.82 11.62
N LEU A 188 -4.56 23.13 12.78
CA LEU A 188 -3.97 22.13 13.67
C LEU A 188 -5.11 21.26 14.23
N VAL A 189 -4.87 19.96 14.31
CA VAL A 189 -5.81 19.02 14.95
C VAL A 189 -5.63 19.16 16.46
N GLU A 190 -6.68 19.67 17.11
CA GLU A 190 -6.64 20.04 18.53
C GLU A 190 -7.97 19.72 19.22
N PRO A 191 -7.92 19.21 20.46
CA PRO A 191 -6.72 18.66 21.11
C PRO A 191 -6.29 17.33 20.45
N PRO A 192 -4.99 17.11 20.21
CA PRO A 192 -4.52 15.86 19.63
C PRO A 192 -4.59 14.73 20.66
N MET A 193 -4.68 13.48 20.21
CA MET A 193 -4.41 12.35 21.08
C MET A 193 -2.94 12.37 21.51
N ILE A 194 -2.72 12.28 22.81
CA ILE A 194 -1.40 12.21 23.41
C ILE A 194 -1.26 10.92 24.24
N ILE A 195 -0.08 10.32 24.23
CA ILE A 195 0.27 9.20 25.10
C ILE A 195 1.61 9.54 25.73
N ASP A 196 1.71 9.41 27.06
CA ASP A 196 2.86 9.82 27.84
C ASP A 196 3.31 11.27 27.51
N ARG A 197 2.32 12.18 27.46
CA ARG A 197 2.47 13.63 27.17
C ARG A 197 3.01 13.97 25.78
N LYS A 198 3.14 13.01 24.87
CA LYS A 198 3.62 13.24 23.50
C LYS A 198 2.53 13.01 22.46
N LYS A 199 2.45 13.92 21.49
CA LYS A 199 1.65 13.77 20.27
C LYS A 199 2.34 12.77 19.33
N PHE A 200 1.57 12.04 18.53
CA PHE A 200 2.10 11.13 17.53
C PHE A 200 1.37 11.19 16.19
N ASP A 201 1.96 10.59 15.17
CA ASP A 201 1.32 10.26 13.91
C ASP A 201 1.37 8.75 13.62
N ILE A 202 0.51 8.33 12.69
CA ILE A 202 0.44 6.95 12.21
C ILE A 202 0.67 6.94 10.71
N GLY A 203 1.77 6.32 10.29
CA GLY A 203 2.05 6.00 8.89
C GLY A 203 1.51 4.63 8.52
N ILE A 204 0.54 4.60 7.60
CA ILE A 204 -0.05 3.36 7.06
C ILE A 204 0.46 3.14 5.64
N TYR A 205 1.01 1.94 5.40
CA TYR A 205 1.44 1.55 4.06
C TYR A 205 0.26 1.07 3.22
N THR A 206 0.16 1.62 2.01
CA THR A 206 -0.87 1.26 1.04
C THR A 206 -0.23 0.90 -0.30
N VAL A 207 -0.84 -0.02 -1.02
CA VAL A 207 -0.37 -0.49 -2.34
C VAL A 207 -1.52 -0.43 -3.33
N VAL A 208 -1.27 0.15 -4.48
CA VAL A 208 -2.21 0.14 -5.61
C VAL A 208 -1.66 -0.76 -6.69
N THR A 209 -2.45 -1.74 -7.12
CA THR A 209 -2.05 -2.74 -8.10
C THR A 209 -2.73 -2.54 -9.46
N SER A 210 -3.82 -1.76 -9.49
CA SER A 210 -4.53 -1.42 -10.71
C SER A 210 -5.30 -0.10 -10.56
N ILE A 211 -5.36 0.68 -11.65
CA ILE A 211 -6.17 1.91 -11.75
C ILE A 211 -7.48 1.65 -12.49
N ASP A 212 -7.49 0.75 -13.47
CA ASP A 212 -8.68 0.38 -14.25
C ASP A 212 -8.75 -1.13 -14.47
N PRO A 213 -9.52 -1.87 -13.65
CA PRO A 213 -10.35 -1.34 -12.55
C PRO A 213 -9.52 -0.99 -11.30
N LEU A 214 -10.02 -0.11 -10.43
CA LEU A 214 -9.24 0.36 -9.27
C LEU A 214 -9.05 -0.77 -8.23
N ARG A 215 -7.82 -0.98 -7.76
CA ARG A 215 -7.53 -1.85 -6.61
C ARG A 215 -6.52 -1.24 -5.65
N VAL A 216 -6.96 -1.01 -4.42
CA VAL A 216 -6.20 -0.36 -3.36
C VAL A 216 -6.16 -1.26 -2.14
N TYR A 217 -4.96 -1.55 -1.68
CA TYR A 217 -4.69 -2.39 -0.54
C TYR A 217 -4.09 -1.57 0.61
N MET A 218 -4.53 -1.85 1.84
CA MET A 218 -4.01 -1.25 3.08
C MET A 218 -3.34 -2.34 3.92
N LEU A 219 -2.11 -2.11 4.38
CA LEU A 219 -1.41 -3.08 5.22
C LEU A 219 -2.00 -3.06 6.64
N GLN A 220 -2.48 -4.22 7.11
CA GLN A 220 -3.15 -4.33 8.40
C GLN A 220 -2.23 -4.68 9.57
N SER A 221 -1.12 -5.36 9.32
CA SER A 221 -0.25 -5.90 10.38
C SER A 221 0.72 -4.86 10.96
N GLU A 222 1.22 -3.95 10.12
CA GLU A 222 2.27 -3.01 10.49
C GLU A 222 1.83 -1.56 10.31
N TRP A 223 1.77 -0.82 11.40
CA TRP A 223 1.66 0.65 11.41
C TRP A 223 2.99 1.24 11.87
N LEU A 224 3.45 2.29 11.22
CA LEU A 224 4.59 3.07 11.70
C LEU A 224 4.08 4.20 12.60
N ILE A 225 4.22 4.02 13.91
CA ILE A 225 3.78 5.03 14.89
C ILE A 225 5.00 5.83 15.34
N ARG A 226 4.94 7.16 15.17
CA ARG A 226 6.05 8.06 15.46
C ARG A 226 5.60 9.17 16.39
N PHE A 227 6.30 9.35 17.49
CA PHE A 227 6.00 10.37 18.48
C PHE A 227 6.82 11.63 18.22
N CYS A 228 6.25 12.78 18.54
CA CYS A 228 6.97 14.03 18.58
C CYS A 228 8.22 13.90 19.48
N LYS A 229 9.25 14.68 19.18
CA LYS A 229 10.49 14.62 19.95
C LYS A 229 10.29 15.18 21.35
N ASP A 230 9.57 16.30 21.45
CA ASP A 230 9.30 16.98 22.70
C ASP A 230 7.86 16.70 23.19
N GLU A 231 7.60 16.96 24.47
CA GLU A 231 6.27 16.84 25.07
C GLU A 231 5.31 17.89 24.50
N TYR A 232 4.08 17.48 24.19
CA TYR A 232 3.02 18.38 23.68
C TYR A 232 2.44 19.27 24.79
N GLU A 233 2.34 18.76 26.01
CA GLU A 233 1.78 19.50 27.14
C GLU A 233 2.87 19.91 28.15
N PRO A 234 2.94 21.18 28.57
CA PRO A 234 2.10 22.31 28.14
C PRO A 234 2.38 22.72 26.68
N PHE A 235 1.34 23.16 25.97
CA PHE A 235 1.45 23.55 24.57
C PHE A 235 2.24 24.86 24.41
N ASP A 236 3.33 24.80 23.64
CA ASP A 236 4.12 25.96 23.21
C ASP A 236 4.13 26.05 21.67
N PRO A 237 3.50 27.07 21.07
CA PRO A 237 3.47 27.24 19.61
C PRO A 237 4.86 27.48 19.00
N ASN A 238 5.86 27.88 19.80
CA ASN A 238 7.25 28.05 19.35
C ASN A 238 8.03 26.73 19.32
N ASN A 239 7.57 25.70 20.04
CA ASN A 239 8.21 24.39 20.03
C ASN A 239 7.65 23.50 18.91
N VAL A 240 8.16 23.65 17.69
CA VAL A 240 7.76 22.83 16.53
C VAL A 240 7.87 21.32 16.80
N ASN A 241 8.85 20.91 17.59
CA ASN A 241 9.14 19.50 17.88
C ASN A 241 8.12 18.83 18.81
N SER A 242 7.20 19.60 19.42
CA SER A 242 6.12 19.07 20.25
C SER A 242 4.86 18.75 19.46
N TYR A 243 4.67 19.38 18.28
CA TYR A 243 3.47 19.23 17.46
C TYR A 243 3.71 18.80 16.01
N VAL A 244 4.96 18.73 15.55
CA VAL A 244 5.35 18.16 14.25
C VAL A 244 6.28 16.98 14.47
N VAL A 245 5.93 15.84 13.87
CA VAL A 245 6.82 14.68 13.81
C VAL A 245 7.90 14.92 12.75
N GLY A 246 9.13 15.16 13.22
CA GLY A 246 10.32 15.35 12.39
C GLY A 246 11.04 14.05 12.04
N ASP A 247 12.25 14.16 11.48
CA ASP A 247 13.11 13.00 11.19
C ASP A 247 13.79 12.42 12.45
N ASP A 248 13.85 13.19 13.54
CA ASP A 248 14.39 12.86 14.87
C ASP A 248 13.28 12.55 15.89
N TYR A 249 12.21 11.90 15.42
CA TYR A 249 11.04 11.54 16.21
C TYR A 249 11.36 10.56 17.35
N THR A 250 10.56 10.61 18.41
CA THR A 250 10.59 9.60 19.48
C THR A 250 9.93 8.33 18.96
N THR A 251 10.59 7.19 19.17
CA THR A 251 10.04 5.91 18.72
C THR A 251 9.06 5.34 19.73
N ILE A 252 8.12 4.51 19.28
CA ILE A 252 7.09 3.92 20.15
C ILE A 252 7.66 3.03 21.28
N TRP A 253 8.85 2.45 21.11
CA TRP A 253 9.52 1.67 22.19
C TRP A 253 10.07 2.56 23.31
N ASP A 254 10.19 3.86 23.06
CA ASP A 254 10.56 4.84 24.09
C ASP A 254 9.33 5.44 24.79
N ILE A 255 8.12 4.94 24.51
CA ILE A 255 6.86 5.36 25.13
C ILE A 255 6.44 4.30 26.17
N PRO A 256 6.68 4.52 27.47
CA PRO A 256 6.49 3.51 28.52
C PRO A 256 5.14 2.79 28.47
N THR A 257 4.05 3.54 28.25
CA THR A 257 2.70 2.99 28.21
C THR A 257 2.51 1.99 27.07
N LEU A 258 3.10 2.23 25.90
CA LEU A 258 2.96 1.35 24.73
C LEU A 258 4.01 0.24 24.69
N ASP A 259 5.22 0.53 25.15
CA ASP A 259 6.29 -0.45 25.29
C ASP A 259 5.89 -1.62 26.20
N ALA A 260 5.10 -1.37 27.24
CA ALA A 260 4.53 -2.43 28.09
C ALA A 260 3.70 -3.46 27.30
N TYR A 261 2.92 -3.02 26.30
CA TYR A 261 2.17 -3.94 25.43
C TYR A 261 3.09 -4.67 24.44
N MET A 262 4.11 -3.98 23.92
CA MET A 262 5.04 -4.56 22.94
C MET A 262 5.96 -5.61 23.56
N LYS A 263 6.41 -5.41 24.81
CA LYS A 263 7.14 -6.41 25.60
C LYS A 263 6.33 -7.70 25.80
N ASN A 264 5.00 -7.62 25.74
CA ASN A 264 4.09 -8.77 25.78
C ASN A 264 3.77 -9.33 24.37
N GLY A 265 4.57 -8.99 23.36
CA GLY A 265 4.45 -9.52 22.01
C GLY A 265 3.46 -8.80 21.09
N SER A 266 2.93 -7.64 21.49
CA SER A 266 2.05 -6.84 20.61
C SER A 266 2.86 -6.13 19.52
N SER A 267 2.34 -6.08 18.30
CA SER A 267 2.84 -5.13 17.28
C SER A 267 2.54 -3.68 17.66
N MET A 268 3.14 -2.70 16.98
CA MET A 268 2.86 -1.26 17.21
C MET A 268 1.35 -0.93 17.13
N LYS A 269 0.69 -1.45 16.09
CA LYS A 269 -0.77 -1.30 15.91
C LYS A 269 -1.53 -1.92 17.08
N GLN A 270 -1.19 -3.16 17.45
CA GLN A 270 -1.87 -3.86 18.54
C GLN A 270 -1.67 -3.15 19.89
N ALA A 271 -0.49 -2.62 20.16
CA ALA A 271 -0.20 -1.85 21.37
C ALA A 271 -1.11 -0.61 21.46
N LEU A 272 -1.18 0.17 20.38
CA LEU A 272 -2.05 1.34 20.33
C LEU A 272 -3.53 0.97 20.49
N LEU A 273 -4.02 -0.02 19.72
CA LEU A 273 -5.44 -0.42 19.79
C LEU A 273 -5.82 -0.96 21.18
N ARG A 274 -4.94 -1.73 21.83
CA ARG A 274 -5.17 -2.22 23.20
C ARG A 274 -5.23 -1.06 24.19
N HIS A 275 -4.32 -0.09 24.09
CA HIS A 275 -4.34 1.11 24.92
C HIS A 275 -5.63 1.92 24.71
N MET A 276 -5.99 2.19 23.46
CA MET A 276 -7.23 2.91 23.11
C MET A 276 -8.49 2.20 23.62
N LYS A 277 -8.54 0.88 23.48
CA LYS A 277 -9.65 0.07 24.01
C LYS A 277 -9.73 0.13 25.53
N ALA A 278 -8.58 0.08 26.22
CA ALA A 278 -8.53 0.24 27.68
C ALA A 278 -9.00 1.62 28.13
N SER A 279 -8.78 2.65 27.31
CA SER A 279 -9.31 4.01 27.51
C SER A 279 -10.75 4.21 27.00
N GLY A 280 -11.48 3.14 26.67
CA GLY A 280 -12.89 3.18 26.30
C GLY A 280 -13.20 3.67 24.89
N LYS A 281 -12.21 3.74 23.99
CA LYS A 281 -12.41 4.15 22.59
C LYS A 281 -12.94 2.98 21.74
N ASP A 282 -13.78 3.29 20.76
CA ASP A 282 -14.28 2.34 19.77
C ASP A 282 -13.20 2.04 18.71
N ILE A 283 -12.49 0.94 18.89
CA ILE A 283 -11.41 0.52 17.99
C ILE A 283 -11.90 -0.09 16.67
N GLU A 284 -13.16 -0.51 16.59
CA GLU A 284 -13.74 -1.08 15.37
C GLU A 284 -14.05 0.06 14.41
N GLN A 285 -14.80 1.06 14.86
CA GLN A 285 -15.08 2.26 14.07
C GLN A 285 -13.80 3.02 13.71
N PHE A 286 -12.84 3.09 14.63
CA PHE A 286 -11.54 3.72 14.38
C PHE A 286 -10.78 3.06 13.22
N GLN A 287 -10.73 1.72 13.17
CA GLN A 287 -10.09 1.00 12.07
C GLN A 287 -10.88 1.12 10.76
N LEU A 288 -12.21 1.09 10.82
CA LEU A 288 -13.08 1.31 9.66
C LEU A 288 -12.84 2.69 9.04
N ASN A 289 -12.71 3.74 9.87
CA ASN A 289 -12.40 5.09 9.41
C ASN A 289 -11.10 5.14 8.58
N PHE A 290 -10.04 4.40 8.97
CA PHE A 290 -8.82 4.33 8.16
C PHE A 290 -9.05 3.67 6.81
N LYS A 291 -9.78 2.55 6.77
CA LYS A 291 -10.12 1.86 5.52
C LYS A 291 -10.86 2.81 4.57
N GLU A 292 -11.85 3.52 5.09
CA GLU A 292 -12.62 4.51 4.33
C GLU A 292 -11.75 5.69 3.86
N ALA A 293 -10.95 6.27 4.75
CA ALA A 293 -10.09 7.40 4.42
C ALA A 293 -9.11 7.06 3.30
N VAL A 294 -8.45 5.90 3.39
CA VAL A 294 -7.55 5.42 2.35
C VAL A 294 -8.29 5.22 1.03
N ALA A 295 -9.43 4.53 1.06
CA ALA A 295 -10.17 4.24 -0.16
C ALA A 295 -10.70 5.50 -0.87
N GLN A 296 -11.27 6.44 -0.12
CA GLN A 296 -11.87 7.65 -0.69
C GLN A 296 -10.82 8.54 -1.38
N VAL A 297 -9.60 8.64 -0.85
CA VAL A 297 -8.53 9.42 -1.50
C VAL A 297 -8.26 8.92 -2.92
N TRP A 298 -8.19 7.59 -3.08
CA TRP A 298 -7.95 6.98 -4.38
C TRP A 298 -9.16 7.09 -5.30
N GLU A 299 -10.36 6.83 -4.78
CA GLU A 299 -11.59 6.95 -5.55
C GLU A 299 -11.77 8.37 -6.06
N LEU A 300 -11.71 9.39 -5.19
CA LEU A 300 -11.94 10.78 -5.55
C LEU A 300 -10.92 11.38 -6.53
N GLN A 301 -9.68 10.88 -6.56
CA GLN A 301 -8.66 11.32 -7.51
C GLN A 301 -8.58 10.45 -8.77
N ARG A 302 -9.30 9.31 -8.80
CA ARG A 302 -9.13 8.28 -9.82
C ARG A 302 -9.25 8.81 -11.24
N GLU A 303 -10.25 9.65 -11.51
CA GLU A 303 -10.49 10.19 -12.85
C GLU A 303 -9.27 10.96 -13.39
N LYS A 304 -8.65 11.81 -12.55
CA LYS A 304 -7.46 12.57 -12.92
C LYS A 304 -6.26 11.66 -13.20
N ILE A 305 -6.13 10.58 -12.42
CA ILE A 305 -5.07 9.57 -12.61
C ILE A 305 -5.33 8.81 -13.92
N LEU A 306 -6.56 8.36 -14.13
CA LEU A 306 -6.98 7.58 -15.30
C LEU A 306 -6.75 8.35 -16.61
N ASN A 307 -6.99 9.67 -16.61
CA ASN A 307 -6.71 10.53 -17.78
C ASN A 307 -5.23 10.59 -18.16
N VAL A 308 -4.32 10.44 -17.20
CA VAL A 308 -2.88 10.31 -17.47
C VAL A 308 -2.54 8.86 -17.85
N TYR A 309 -3.07 7.90 -17.10
CA TYR A 309 -2.80 6.47 -17.25
C TYR A 309 -3.18 5.91 -18.62
N LYS A 310 -4.29 6.38 -19.22
CA LYS A 310 -4.73 5.98 -20.56
C LYS A 310 -3.73 6.27 -21.70
N ASN A 311 -2.76 7.15 -21.47
CA ASN A 311 -1.70 7.43 -22.45
C ASN A 311 -0.57 6.38 -22.43
N TYR A 312 -0.69 5.36 -21.58
CA TYR A 312 0.27 4.28 -21.43
C TYR A 312 -0.39 2.97 -21.86
N ASN A 313 0.23 2.29 -22.83
CA ASN A 313 -0.19 0.98 -23.31
C ASN A 313 0.40 -0.11 -22.40
N VAL A 314 -0.16 -0.21 -21.19
CA VAL A 314 0.25 -1.17 -20.17
C VAL A 314 -0.94 -2.04 -19.75
N LYS A 315 -0.66 -3.32 -19.53
CA LYS A 315 -1.63 -4.30 -19.05
C LYS A 315 -1.73 -4.24 -17.52
N GLU A 316 -2.90 -4.62 -17.02
CA GLU A 316 -3.16 -4.78 -15.60
C GLU A 316 -2.11 -5.67 -14.92
N GLY A 317 -1.59 -5.20 -13.78
CA GLY A 317 -0.52 -5.86 -13.03
C GLY A 317 0.89 -5.62 -13.55
N GLN A 318 1.11 -4.84 -14.63
CA GLN A 318 2.46 -4.41 -15.02
C GLN A 318 2.99 -3.26 -14.15
N MET A 319 2.09 -2.42 -13.62
CA MET A 319 2.46 -1.30 -12.76
C MET A 319 1.75 -1.44 -11.42
N PHE A 320 2.49 -1.22 -10.35
CA PHE A 320 2.00 -1.17 -8.99
C PHE A 320 2.69 -0.03 -8.26
N GLU A 321 2.13 0.53 -7.20
CA GLU A 321 2.83 1.59 -6.46
C GLU A 321 2.49 1.57 -4.97
N MET A 322 3.51 1.76 -4.15
CA MET A 322 3.39 1.83 -2.69
C MET A 322 3.47 3.28 -2.20
N PHE A 323 2.60 3.60 -1.25
CA PHE A 323 2.54 4.87 -0.55
C PHE A 323 2.58 4.65 0.96
N ARG A 324 2.93 5.69 1.71
CA ARG A 324 2.66 5.78 3.14
C ARG A 324 1.73 6.96 3.38
N MET A 325 0.58 6.71 3.98
CA MET A 325 -0.41 7.74 4.32
C MET A 325 -0.24 8.06 5.80
N ASP A 326 0.07 9.32 6.11
CA ASP A 326 0.40 9.77 7.46
C ASP A 326 -0.83 10.46 8.06
N PHE A 327 -1.31 9.94 9.18
CA PHE A 327 -2.50 10.42 9.87
C PHE A 327 -2.16 10.94 11.27
N VAL A 328 -2.90 11.95 11.70
CA VAL A 328 -2.97 12.38 13.11
C VAL A 328 -4.35 12.07 13.65
N ILE A 329 -4.45 11.94 14.98
CA ILE A 329 -5.67 11.57 15.68
C ILE A 329 -5.95 12.63 16.74
N ASP A 330 -7.21 13.02 16.91
CA ASP A 330 -7.64 13.87 18.02
C ASP A 330 -7.97 13.06 19.29
N GLU A 331 -8.24 13.74 20.40
CA GLU A 331 -8.56 13.06 21.67
C GLU A 331 -9.76 12.11 21.57
N ASP A 332 -10.70 12.38 20.66
CA ASP A 332 -11.92 11.62 20.41
C ASP A 332 -11.73 10.43 19.46
N ALA A 333 -10.49 10.16 19.05
CA ALA A 333 -10.15 9.12 18.08
C ALA A 333 -10.67 9.38 16.65
N ASN A 334 -10.98 10.63 16.30
CA ASN A 334 -11.17 11.00 14.90
C ASN A 334 -9.81 11.05 14.19
N ILE A 335 -9.78 10.58 12.94
CA ILE A 335 -8.55 10.51 12.14
C ILE A 335 -8.50 11.62 11.10
N PHE A 336 -7.29 12.12 10.86
CA PHE A 336 -7.05 13.19 9.90
C PHE A 336 -5.78 12.91 9.09
N LEU A 337 -5.92 12.79 7.77
CA LEU A 337 -4.83 12.66 6.81
C LEU A 337 -4.01 13.95 6.75
N LEU A 338 -2.73 13.86 7.09
CA LEU A 338 -1.79 14.97 7.01
C LEU A 338 -1.09 15.02 5.65
N GLU A 339 -0.65 13.88 5.14
CA GLU A 339 0.04 13.77 3.87
C GLU A 339 0.06 12.34 3.32
N VAL A 340 0.30 12.23 2.02
CA VAL A 340 0.56 10.94 1.36
C VAL A 340 1.95 10.96 0.74
N ASN A 341 2.81 10.10 1.24
CA ASN A 341 4.21 10.00 0.85
C ASN A 341 4.36 8.98 -0.28
N MET A 342 4.64 9.49 -1.48
CA MET A 342 5.12 8.72 -2.62
C MET A 342 6.57 8.30 -2.38
N SER A 343 6.92 7.05 -2.68
CA SER A 343 8.26 6.51 -2.39
C SER A 343 8.64 6.69 -0.91
N PRO A 344 7.87 6.08 0.01
CA PRO A 344 8.10 6.28 1.43
C PRO A 344 9.52 5.87 1.81
N ASN A 345 10.11 6.57 2.78
CA ASN A 345 11.44 6.24 3.28
C ASN A 345 11.40 4.87 3.97
N LEU A 346 12.19 3.94 3.44
CA LEU A 346 12.39 2.59 4.00
C LEU A 346 13.79 2.42 4.61
N SER A 347 14.55 3.50 4.78
CA SER A 347 15.85 3.46 5.43
C SER A 347 15.68 3.39 6.94
N SER A 348 16.26 2.36 7.56
CA SER A 348 16.37 2.26 9.02
C SER A 348 17.74 2.70 9.53
N GLN A 349 18.43 3.59 8.81
CA GLN A 349 19.72 4.15 9.27
C GLN A 349 19.56 4.96 10.57
N SER A 350 18.56 5.85 10.64
CA SER A 350 18.28 6.63 11.85
C SER A 350 17.57 5.83 12.94
N HIS A 351 16.76 4.84 12.54
CA HIS A 351 15.98 4.02 13.47
C HIS A 351 16.09 2.54 13.12
N PRO A 352 17.18 1.85 13.52
CA PRO A 352 17.44 0.45 13.16
C PRO A 352 16.32 -0.53 13.54
N ALA A 353 15.63 -0.26 14.65
CA ALA A 353 14.51 -1.08 15.12
C ALA A 353 13.31 -1.13 14.16
N ASN A 354 13.19 -0.19 13.20
CA ASN A 354 12.15 -0.25 12.17
C ASN A 354 12.47 -1.20 11.01
N ALA A 355 13.68 -1.76 10.92
CA ALA A 355 14.06 -2.65 9.82
C ALA A 355 13.08 -3.81 9.57
N PRO A 356 12.56 -4.52 10.59
CA PRO A 356 11.59 -5.61 10.39
C PRO A 356 10.29 -5.13 9.75
N ILE A 357 9.81 -3.93 10.10
CA ILE A 357 8.59 -3.34 9.51
C ILE A 357 8.81 -3.11 8.01
N TYR A 358 9.92 -2.48 7.63
CA TYR A 358 10.22 -2.19 6.23
C TYR A 358 10.37 -3.46 5.39
N GLU A 359 11.03 -4.48 5.93
CA GLU A 359 11.16 -5.77 5.27
C GLU A 359 9.82 -6.50 5.15
N SER A 360 8.98 -6.48 6.20
CA SER A 360 7.63 -7.06 6.21
C SER A 360 6.72 -6.40 5.17
N VAL A 361 6.71 -5.06 5.11
CA VAL A 361 5.96 -4.29 4.10
C VAL A 361 6.34 -4.73 2.68
N LEU A 362 7.64 -4.79 2.39
CA LEU A 362 8.15 -5.17 1.07
C LEU A 362 7.82 -6.63 0.73
N GLN A 363 7.96 -7.55 1.69
CA GLN A 363 7.65 -8.97 1.48
C GLN A 363 6.17 -9.19 1.16
N ASN A 364 5.27 -8.58 1.94
CA ASN A 364 3.83 -8.67 1.69
C ASN A 364 3.48 -8.06 0.33
N MET A 365 4.12 -6.94 -0.05
CA MET A 365 3.87 -6.31 -1.34
C MET A 365 4.35 -7.20 -2.49
N PHE A 366 5.52 -7.83 -2.36
CA PHE A 366 6.06 -8.73 -3.39
C PHE A 366 5.20 -9.97 -3.60
N GLN A 367 4.54 -10.47 -2.54
CA GLN A 367 3.55 -11.54 -2.67
C GLN A 367 2.30 -11.03 -3.38
N LEU A 368 1.76 -9.89 -2.93
CA LEU A 368 0.55 -9.27 -3.49
C LEU A 368 0.68 -9.03 -5.01
N VAL A 369 1.82 -8.48 -5.45
CA VAL A 369 2.05 -8.14 -6.88
C VAL A 369 2.65 -9.29 -7.69
N GLY A 370 2.75 -10.49 -7.11
CA GLY A 370 3.17 -11.71 -7.80
C GLY A 370 4.67 -11.77 -8.19
N LEU A 371 5.55 -11.12 -7.43
CA LEU A 371 7.01 -11.22 -7.62
C LEU A 371 7.59 -12.48 -6.97
N THR A 372 6.97 -12.96 -5.88
CA THR A 372 7.42 -14.15 -5.14
C THR A 372 6.53 -15.37 -5.33
N SER A 373 5.28 -15.17 -5.74
CA SER A 373 4.28 -16.24 -5.86
C SER A 373 4.36 -16.91 -7.24
N THR A 374 4.38 -18.24 -7.27
CA THR A 374 4.09 -19.00 -8.49
C THR A 374 2.58 -19.00 -8.71
N PHE A 375 2.11 -18.56 -9.88
CA PHE A 375 0.69 -18.58 -10.21
C PHE A 375 0.15 -20.00 -10.06
N ILE A 376 -0.80 -20.19 -9.15
CA ILE A 376 -1.59 -21.42 -9.04
C ILE A 376 -2.85 -21.20 -9.88
N GLN A 377 -3.31 -22.24 -10.56
CA GLN A 377 -4.56 -22.19 -11.32
C GLN A 377 -5.69 -21.65 -10.44
N ALA A 378 -6.44 -20.69 -10.99
CA ALA A 378 -7.31 -19.84 -10.19
C ALA A 378 -8.51 -20.65 -9.64
N PRO A 379 -8.70 -20.75 -8.31
CA PRO A 379 -9.74 -21.59 -7.70
C PRO A 379 -11.18 -21.22 -8.05
N TRP A 380 -11.40 -20.03 -8.63
CA TRP A 380 -12.74 -19.53 -8.95
C TRP A 380 -13.39 -20.22 -10.15
N GLU A 381 -12.60 -20.84 -11.04
CA GLU A 381 -13.12 -21.40 -12.30
C GLU A 381 -14.20 -22.47 -12.05
N THR A 382 -14.00 -23.31 -11.03
CA THR A 382 -14.94 -24.37 -10.63
C THR A 382 -16.13 -23.88 -9.81
N SER A 383 -16.10 -22.63 -9.33
CA SER A 383 -17.18 -22.08 -8.49
C SER A 383 -18.38 -21.59 -9.31
N PHE A 384 -18.15 -21.26 -10.58
CA PHE A 384 -19.19 -20.71 -11.45
C PHE A 384 -19.61 -21.67 -12.56
N CYS A 385 -18.78 -22.60 -13.04
CA CYS A 385 -19.21 -23.54 -14.08
C CYS A 385 -19.31 -24.95 -13.48
N ASN A 386 -20.53 -25.46 -13.25
CA ASN A 386 -20.76 -26.81 -12.70
C ASN A 386 -20.83 -27.91 -13.78
N ASP A 387 -21.14 -27.56 -15.04
CA ASP A 387 -21.26 -28.51 -16.14
C ASP A 387 -20.92 -27.82 -17.48
N GLU A 388 -20.20 -28.51 -18.38
CA GLU A 388 -19.72 -27.91 -19.65
C GLU A 388 -20.85 -27.60 -20.64
N THR A 389 -22.05 -28.13 -20.38
CA THR A 389 -23.23 -28.05 -21.24
C THR A 389 -24.23 -26.94 -20.85
N ASP A 390 -24.15 -26.38 -19.63
CA ASP A 390 -25.03 -25.31 -19.17
C ASP A 390 -24.42 -23.92 -19.47
N LEU A 391 -24.34 -23.60 -20.77
CA LEU A 391 -23.74 -22.38 -21.32
C LEU A 391 -24.69 -21.17 -21.32
N ASN A 392 -25.53 -21.03 -20.29
CA ASN A 392 -26.40 -19.87 -20.18
C ASN A 392 -25.70 -18.69 -19.50
N CYS A 393 -25.03 -17.85 -20.29
CA CYS A 393 -24.32 -16.66 -19.79
C CYS A 393 -25.22 -15.60 -19.13
N GLN A 394 -26.56 -15.67 -19.29
CA GLN A 394 -27.48 -14.81 -18.54
C GLN A 394 -27.67 -15.32 -17.10
N LYS A 395 -27.71 -16.65 -16.91
CA LYS A 395 -27.80 -17.26 -15.59
C LYS A 395 -26.45 -17.26 -14.86
N ASN A 396 -25.36 -17.42 -15.61
CA ASN A 396 -24.02 -17.53 -15.06
C ASN A 396 -23.02 -16.59 -15.74
N PRO A 397 -23.11 -15.28 -15.46
CA PRO A 397 -22.29 -14.27 -16.14
C PRO A 397 -20.79 -14.37 -15.79
N PHE A 398 -20.43 -15.08 -14.72
CA PHE A 398 -19.04 -15.25 -14.28
C PHE A 398 -18.42 -16.57 -14.73
N CYS A 399 -19.14 -17.42 -15.47
CA CYS A 399 -18.55 -18.62 -16.05
C CYS A 399 -17.44 -18.23 -17.05
N LYS A 400 -16.28 -18.90 -16.98
CA LYS A 400 -15.07 -18.57 -17.77
C LYS A 400 -15.33 -18.42 -19.27
N LYS A 401 -16.21 -19.24 -19.85
CA LYS A 401 -16.57 -19.19 -21.28
C LYS A 401 -17.39 -17.94 -21.67
N CYS A 402 -18.03 -17.27 -20.70
CA CYS A 402 -18.84 -16.06 -20.89
C CYS A 402 -18.03 -14.77 -20.71
N LEU A 403 -16.80 -14.86 -20.20
CA LEU A 403 -15.96 -13.70 -19.93
C LEU A 403 -15.22 -13.24 -21.19
N SER A 404 -15.25 -11.94 -21.46
CA SER A 404 -14.32 -11.34 -22.42
C SER A 404 -12.87 -11.44 -21.93
N PRO A 405 -11.85 -11.28 -22.81
CA PRO A 405 -10.45 -11.36 -22.40
C PRO A 405 -10.07 -10.39 -21.27
N SER A 406 -10.63 -9.17 -21.26
CA SER A 406 -10.37 -8.19 -20.21
C SER A 406 -11.00 -8.57 -18.88
N GLN A 407 -12.24 -9.10 -18.91
CA GLN A 407 -12.92 -9.64 -17.72
C GLN A 407 -12.18 -10.85 -17.15
N LEU A 408 -11.76 -11.79 -18.00
CA LEU A 408 -10.99 -12.95 -17.58
C LEU A 408 -9.66 -12.55 -16.92
N ASN A 409 -8.94 -11.59 -17.53
CA ASN A 409 -7.71 -11.05 -16.94
C ASN A 409 -7.98 -10.38 -15.58
N THR A 410 -9.03 -9.57 -15.49
CA THR A 410 -9.46 -8.89 -14.27
C THR A 410 -9.71 -9.88 -13.13
N VAL A 411 -10.51 -10.93 -13.38
CA VAL A 411 -10.83 -11.96 -12.36
C VAL A 411 -9.58 -12.74 -11.96
N ASN A 412 -8.73 -13.12 -12.91
CA ASN A 412 -7.50 -13.85 -12.61
C ASN A 412 -6.53 -13.03 -11.77
N LYS A 413 -6.38 -11.73 -12.08
CA LYS A 413 -5.53 -10.82 -11.30
C LYS A 413 -6.08 -10.61 -9.91
N LEU A 414 -7.36 -10.25 -9.78
CA LEU A 414 -8.02 -10.08 -8.50
C LEU A 414 -7.92 -11.34 -7.63
N THR A 415 -8.15 -12.52 -8.19
CA THR A 415 -8.03 -13.80 -7.46
C THR A 415 -6.62 -14.04 -6.99
N SER A 416 -5.62 -13.84 -7.86
CA SER A 416 -4.22 -13.96 -7.47
C SER A 416 -3.89 -13.00 -6.33
N GLU A 417 -4.29 -11.74 -6.43
CA GLU A 417 -4.05 -10.74 -5.39
C GLU A 417 -4.74 -11.14 -4.08
N MET A 418 -5.99 -11.61 -4.12
CA MET A 418 -6.73 -12.04 -2.93
C MET A 418 -6.12 -13.26 -2.23
N LEU A 419 -5.52 -14.18 -2.99
CA LEU A 419 -4.81 -15.35 -2.45
C LEU A 419 -3.46 -14.98 -1.85
N TYR A 420 -2.75 -14.03 -2.46
CA TYR A 420 -1.37 -13.67 -2.11
C TYR A 420 -1.22 -12.30 -1.43
N ARG A 421 -2.31 -11.70 -0.96
CA ARG A 421 -2.30 -10.38 -0.29
C ARG A 421 -1.52 -10.37 1.03
N GLY A 422 -1.21 -11.52 1.61
CA GLY A 422 -0.58 -11.59 2.93
C GLY A 422 -1.41 -10.81 3.96
N ASN A 423 -0.78 -9.86 4.63
CA ASN A 423 -1.42 -8.97 5.60
C ASN A 423 -2.06 -7.71 5.00
N PHE A 424 -2.09 -7.58 3.67
CA PHE A 424 -2.85 -6.52 3.02
C PHE A 424 -4.33 -6.83 3.00
N GLU A 425 -5.15 -5.82 3.25
CA GLU A 425 -6.60 -5.84 3.06
C GLU A 425 -6.97 -4.98 1.85
N LEU A 426 -7.83 -5.49 0.97
CA LEU A 426 -8.38 -4.73 -0.14
C LEU A 426 -9.43 -3.75 0.40
N VAL A 427 -9.18 -2.44 0.28
CA VAL A 427 -10.07 -1.38 0.78
C VAL A 427 -10.89 -0.71 -0.33
N SER A 428 -10.45 -0.82 -1.59
CA SER A 428 -11.25 -0.46 -2.78
C SER A 428 -10.91 -1.42 -3.92
N PRO A 429 -11.90 -2.09 -4.55
CA PRO A 429 -13.33 -2.03 -4.24
C PRO A 429 -13.64 -2.72 -2.90
N SER A 430 -14.82 -2.46 -2.36
CA SER A 430 -15.30 -3.14 -1.16
C SER A 430 -16.74 -3.57 -1.30
N VAL A 431 -17.08 -4.74 -0.74
CA VAL A 431 -18.44 -5.31 -0.81
C VAL A 431 -19.41 -4.66 0.18
N HIS A 432 -18.90 -3.95 1.20
CA HIS A 432 -19.70 -3.35 2.28
C HIS A 432 -20.03 -1.87 2.08
N ARG A 433 -19.43 -1.23 1.08
CA ARG A 433 -19.67 0.19 0.80
C ARG A 433 -19.82 0.40 -0.68
N GLU A 434 -20.69 1.33 -1.03
CA GLU A 434 -20.78 1.82 -2.38
C GLU A 434 -19.58 2.76 -2.67
N PRO A 435 -18.98 2.67 -3.87
CA PRO A 435 -17.91 3.56 -4.26
C PRO A 435 -18.38 5.01 -4.36
N VAL A 436 -17.50 5.96 -4.05
CA VAL A 436 -17.86 7.38 -4.02
C VAL A 436 -17.97 8.02 -5.42
N LEU A 437 -17.38 7.39 -6.45
CA LEU A 437 -17.35 7.92 -7.83
C LEU A 437 -18.00 7.00 -8.86
N GLN A 438 -18.25 7.58 -10.04
CA GLN A 438 -18.67 6.86 -11.23
C GLN A 438 -17.66 5.76 -11.60
N GLN A 439 -18.15 4.53 -11.60
CA GLN A 439 -17.38 3.34 -11.93
C GLN A 439 -17.31 3.11 -13.45
N THR A 440 -16.16 2.61 -13.92
CA THR A 440 -16.04 2.04 -15.26
C THR A 440 -16.79 0.71 -15.35
N PHE A 441 -16.86 0.14 -16.57
CA PHE A 441 -17.39 -1.20 -16.76
C PHE A 441 -16.63 -2.25 -15.92
N LEU A 442 -15.29 -2.23 -15.94
CA LEU A 442 -14.48 -3.22 -15.22
C LEU A 442 -14.58 -3.04 -13.70
N ASP A 443 -14.75 -1.81 -13.20
CA ASP A 443 -14.96 -1.56 -11.77
C ASP A 443 -16.25 -2.22 -11.27
N LYS A 444 -17.35 -2.06 -12.01
CA LYS A 444 -18.63 -2.69 -11.69
C LYS A 444 -18.51 -4.20 -11.76
N PHE A 445 -17.96 -4.69 -12.87
CA PHE A 445 -17.77 -6.12 -13.09
C PHE A 445 -16.95 -6.81 -11.99
N GLN A 446 -15.82 -6.22 -11.57
CA GLN A 446 -15.02 -6.82 -10.49
C GLN A 446 -15.75 -6.81 -9.14
N LEU A 447 -16.52 -5.75 -8.85
CA LEU A 447 -17.27 -5.65 -7.60
C LEU A 447 -18.41 -6.67 -7.57
N ASP A 448 -19.14 -6.81 -8.68
CA ASP A 448 -20.20 -7.81 -8.81
C ASP A 448 -19.63 -9.24 -8.69
N PHE A 449 -18.48 -9.50 -9.32
CA PHE A 449 -17.76 -10.76 -9.15
C PHE A 449 -17.41 -11.02 -7.68
N MET A 450 -16.87 -10.02 -6.97
CA MET A 450 -16.53 -10.15 -5.55
C MET A 450 -17.75 -10.40 -4.67
N LYS A 451 -18.84 -9.65 -4.87
CA LYS A 451 -20.10 -9.82 -4.16
C LYS A 451 -20.60 -11.26 -4.35
N LYS A 452 -20.56 -11.78 -5.57
CA LYS A 452 -20.99 -13.15 -5.86
C LYS A 452 -20.05 -14.20 -5.30
N TYR A 453 -18.73 -14.02 -5.42
CA TYR A 453 -17.75 -14.99 -4.92
C TYR A 453 -17.68 -15.05 -3.39
N CYS A 454 -17.99 -13.95 -2.70
CA CYS A 454 -18.17 -13.91 -1.25
C CYS A 454 -19.23 -14.90 -0.75
N GLU A 455 -20.26 -15.23 -1.56
CA GLU A 455 -21.23 -16.28 -1.25
C GLU A 455 -20.61 -17.69 -1.21
N HIS A 456 -19.52 -17.90 -1.96
CA HIS A 456 -18.79 -19.18 -2.01
C HIS A 456 -17.62 -19.23 -1.02
N ASP A 457 -16.94 -18.10 -0.79
CA ASP A 457 -15.79 -18.00 0.11
C ASP A 457 -15.85 -16.73 0.95
N SER A 458 -16.16 -16.87 2.23
CA SER A 458 -16.33 -15.75 3.16
C SER A 458 -15.07 -14.90 3.35
N ARG A 459 -13.88 -15.41 3.01
CA ARG A 459 -12.62 -14.64 3.04
C ARG A 459 -12.59 -13.50 2.02
N TRP A 460 -13.48 -13.55 1.02
CA TRP A 460 -13.68 -12.50 0.02
C TRP A 460 -14.66 -11.43 0.46
N CYS A 461 -15.43 -11.69 1.51
CA CYS A 461 -16.42 -10.74 2.01
C CYS A 461 -15.78 -9.52 2.67
N GLN A 462 -14.45 -9.47 2.88
CA GLN A 462 -13.73 -8.38 3.57
C GLN A 462 -14.37 -8.05 4.92
N ILE A 463 -13.91 -8.64 6.03
CA ILE A 463 -14.53 -8.45 7.36
C ILE A 463 -14.67 -6.95 7.66
N GLN A 464 -15.87 -6.52 8.09
CA GLN A 464 -16.17 -5.12 8.44
C GLN A 464 -15.14 -4.58 9.43
#